data_AF-A0A2W2B1Q1-F1
#
_entry.id   AF-A0A2W2B1Q1-F1
#
_cell.length_a   1.000
_cell.length_b   1.000
_cell.length_c   1.000
_cell.angle_alpha   90.00
_cell.angle_beta   90.00
_cell.angle_gamma   90.00
#
_symmetry.space_group_name_H-M   'P 1'
#
loop_
_entity.id
_entity.type
_entity.pdbx_description
1 polymer ?
#
loop_
_entity_poly.entity_id
_entity_poly.type
_entity_poly.pdbx_seq_one_letter_code
_entity_poly.pdbx_strand_id
1 'polypeptide(L)'
;MTQDVFQRHRGLLFTVAYEMLGSVADAEDVVQDTWLRWSADDRSDVAEPKAYLVRIATRLALNRLRTLRTRRETYVGPWLPEPLLTGPDAAGGVELAEDVSMAMLVVMETLTPIERAVFVLREVFGFPYTEIAAALERGEPAVRQVAHRAREHVQARRPRFDTDPEQRRAVTERFLRATAEGDLAALMEVLAPDVVMVNDTGGKARAARRPVIGADNVGRFLCGLVARGEMEGYRFEYAELNGAPGVVGWLGGRLDVAAIVETENGRVARLLAFRNPDRLTGVNRVPLRPAGMADIDTPDAGRPETETFR
;
A
#
# COMPACT_ATOMS: atom_id res chain seq x y z
N MET A 1 -1.20 7.10 31.41
CA MET A 1 -2.50 7.62 30.92
C MET A 1 -2.39 8.26 29.53
N THR A 2 -1.72 9.40 29.35
CA THR A 2 -1.64 10.10 28.04
C THR A 2 -0.97 9.27 26.94
N GLN A 3 0.11 8.55 27.28
CA GLN A 3 0.78 7.60 26.38
C GLN A 3 -0.11 6.40 26.05
N ASP A 4 -0.77 5.80 27.05
CA ASP A 4 -1.64 4.62 26.84
C ASP A 4 -2.83 4.94 25.93
N VAL A 5 -3.41 6.13 26.07
CA VAL A 5 -4.52 6.60 25.20
C VAL A 5 -4.06 6.76 23.77
N PHE A 6 -2.88 7.38 23.54
CA PHE A 6 -2.35 7.52 22.19
C PHE A 6 -2.03 6.15 21.57
N GLN A 7 -1.33 5.28 22.30
CA GLN A 7 -0.94 3.96 21.79
C GLN A 7 -2.16 3.13 21.39
N ARG A 8 -3.26 3.21 22.16
CA ARG A 8 -4.54 2.56 21.81
C ARG A 8 -5.12 3.02 20.47
N HIS A 9 -4.87 4.26 20.07
CA HIS A 9 -5.40 4.84 18.83
C HIS A 9 -4.36 4.97 17.71
N ARG A 10 -3.09 4.63 17.96
CA ARG A 10 -2.00 4.79 16.99
C ARG A 10 -2.32 4.11 15.65
N GLY A 11 -2.83 2.89 15.69
CA GLY A 11 -3.20 2.14 14.47
C GLY A 11 -4.29 2.84 13.67
N LEU A 12 -5.38 3.24 14.33
CA LEU A 12 -6.45 4.03 13.70
C LEU A 12 -5.90 5.32 13.05
N LEU A 13 -5.03 6.06 13.75
CA LEU A 13 -4.47 7.32 13.24
C LEU A 13 -3.62 7.10 12.00
N PHE A 14 -2.83 6.02 11.96
CA PHE A 14 -2.10 5.63 10.76
C PHE A 14 -3.07 5.27 9.65
N THR A 15 -4.09 4.43 9.88
CA THR A 15 -5.02 4.04 8.80
C THR A 15 -5.73 5.26 8.22
N VAL A 16 -6.19 6.19 9.07
CA VAL A 16 -6.77 7.46 8.63
C VAL A 16 -5.78 8.27 7.79
N ALA A 17 -4.54 8.44 8.27
CA ALA A 17 -3.53 9.21 7.55
C ALA A 17 -3.15 8.55 6.22
N TYR A 18 -3.01 7.23 6.20
CA TYR A 18 -2.67 6.43 5.02
C TYR A 18 -3.78 6.48 3.96
N GLU A 19 -5.04 6.28 4.34
CA GLU A 19 -6.21 6.44 3.44
C GLU A 19 -6.32 7.86 2.87
N MET A 20 -5.89 8.87 3.63
CA MET A 20 -5.83 10.25 3.14
C MET A 20 -4.64 10.51 2.20
N LEU A 21 -3.47 9.96 2.47
CA LEU A 21 -2.21 10.36 1.82
C LEU A 21 -1.74 9.41 0.72
N GLY A 22 -2.07 8.13 0.83
CA GLY A 22 -1.59 7.07 -0.06
C GLY A 22 -0.09 6.84 0.05
N SER A 23 0.51 7.10 1.22
CA SER A 23 1.93 6.84 1.50
C SER A 23 2.12 6.43 2.95
N VAL A 24 2.94 5.40 3.17
CA VAL A 24 3.26 4.87 4.50
C VAL A 24 4.12 5.87 5.26
N ALA A 25 5.21 6.35 4.66
CA ALA A 25 6.08 7.33 5.30
C ALA A 25 5.32 8.61 5.69
N ASP A 26 4.50 9.17 4.80
CA ASP A 26 3.71 10.36 5.13
C ASP A 26 2.67 10.09 6.22
N ALA A 27 2.13 8.86 6.30
CA ALA A 27 1.19 8.47 7.35
C ALA A 27 1.88 8.31 8.71
N GLU A 28 3.04 7.66 8.76
CA GLU A 28 3.86 7.53 9.98
C GLU A 28 4.24 8.90 10.54
N ASP A 29 4.67 9.80 9.67
CA ASP A 29 4.99 11.17 10.03
C ASP A 29 3.76 11.90 10.64
N VAL A 30 2.57 11.74 10.05
CA VAL A 30 1.35 12.36 10.63
C VAL A 30 1.06 11.79 12.01
N VAL A 31 1.24 10.50 12.22
CA VAL A 31 1.07 9.86 13.53
C VAL A 31 2.08 10.42 14.53
N GLN A 32 3.34 10.58 14.13
CA GLN A 32 4.38 11.17 14.96
C GLN A 32 4.07 12.63 15.32
N ASP A 33 3.71 13.46 14.33
CA ASP A 33 3.32 14.86 14.54
C ASP A 33 2.08 14.97 15.45
N THR A 34 1.15 14.02 15.34
CA THR A 34 -0.03 13.94 16.21
C THR A 34 0.37 13.62 17.65
N TRP A 35 1.29 12.68 17.86
CA TRP A 35 1.83 12.37 19.19
C TRP A 35 2.49 13.58 19.85
N LEU A 36 3.31 14.32 19.10
CA LEU A 36 3.99 15.51 19.62
C LEU A 36 2.99 16.58 20.08
N ARG A 37 1.90 16.80 19.32
CA ARG A 37 0.83 17.74 19.70
C ARG A 37 -0.02 17.25 20.87
N TRP A 38 -0.24 15.94 20.96
CA TRP A 38 -0.99 15.33 22.05
C TRP A 38 -0.23 15.39 23.38
N SER A 39 1.07 15.12 23.35
CA SER A 39 1.93 15.06 24.54
C SER A 39 2.43 16.43 25.04
N ALA A 40 2.26 17.50 24.25
CA ALA A 40 2.74 18.84 24.60
C ALA A 40 1.94 19.55 25.71
N ASP A 41 0.68 19.18 25.94
CA ASP A 41 -0.19 19.80 26.95
C ASP A 41 -0.81 18.74 27.88
N ASP A 42 -1.34 19.15 29.03
CA ASP A 42 -2.24 18.29 29.79
C ASP A 42 -3.55 18.08 29.01
N ARG A 43 -3.93 16.82 28.84
CA ARG A 43 -5.11 16.38 28.09
C ARG A 43 -6.08 15.59 28.96
N SER A 44 -5.91 15.65 30.28
CA SER A 44 -6.78 15.01 31.28
C SER A 44 -8.27 15.41 31.12
N ASP A 45 -8.54 16.65 30.69
CA ASP A 45 -9.89 17.18 30.48
C ASP A 45 -10.51 16.85 29.11
N VAL A 46 -9.79 16.15 28.22
CA VAL A 46 -10.34 15.79 26.90
C VAL A 46 -11.36 14.66 27.04
N ALA A 47 -12.64 15.01 26.98
CA ALA A 47 -13.75 14.06 27.13
C ALA A 47 -13.75 12.94 26.06
N GLU A 48 -13.37 13.25 24.82
CA GLU A 48 -13.33 12.30 23.70
C GLU A 48 -11.94 12.24 23.03
N PRO A 49 -10.98 11.49 23.61
CA PRO A 49 -9.62 11.45 23.09
C PRO A 49 -9.50 10.94 21.64
N LYS A 50 -10.34 9.96 21.26
CA LYS A 50 -10.37 9.41 19.89
C LYS A 50 -10.69 10.50 18.86
N ALA A 51 -11.81 11.21 19.03
CA ALA A 51 -12.25 12.26 18.12
C ALA A 51 -11.24 13.42 18.06
N TYR A 52 -10.62 13.74 19.21
CA TYR A 52 -9.59 14.76 19.29
C TYR A 52 -8.32 14.39 18.51
N LEU A 53 -7.80 13.17 18.70
CA LEU A 53 -6.61 12.69 17.99
C LEU A 53 -6.85 12.60 16.49
N VAL A 54 -8.01 12.07 16.07
CA VAL A 54 -8.38 12.00 14.64
C VAL A 54 -8.48 13.40 14.04
N ARG A 55 -9.06 14.37 14.75
CA ARG A 55 -9.08 15.77 14.32
C ARG A 55 -7.68 16.32 14.06
N ILE A 56 -6.71 16.06 14.94
CA ILE A 56 -5.33 16.50 14.74
C ILE A 56 -4.72 15.82 13.51
N ALA A 57 -4.83 14.50 13.42
CA ALA A 57 -4.27 13.71 12.32
C ALA A 57 -4.88 14.11 10.97
N THR A 58 -6.19 14.29 10.88
CA THR A 58 -6.88 14.76 9.66
C THR A 58 -6.37 16.11 9.21
N ARG A 59 -6.18 17.07 10.13
CA ARG A 59 -5.67 18.41 9.77
C ARG A 59 -4.25 18.35 9.24
N LEU A 60 -3.39 17.56 9.89
CA LEU A 60 -2.02 17.32 9.45
C LEU A 60 -1.97 16.65 8.07
N ALA A 61 -2.75 15.57 7.88
CA ALA A 61 -2.85 14.86 6.62
C ALA A 61 -3.42 15.76 5.50
N LEU A 62 -4.45 16.56 5.78
CA LEU A 62 -5.02 17.49 4.79
C LEU A 62 -4.00 18.53 4.32
N ASN A 63 -3.18 19.05 5.23
CA ASN A 63 -2.11 19.99 4.87
C ASN A 63 -1.04 19.32 4.00
N ARG A 64 -0.60 18.10 4.37
CA ARG A 64 0.35 17.32 3.57
C ARG A 64 -0.20 16.96 2.20
N LEU A 65 -1.47 16.57 2.10
CA LEU A 65 -2.13 16.21 0.84
C LEU A 65 -2.15 17.36 -0.17
N ARG A 66 -2.30 18.62 0.31
CA ARG A 66 -2.17 19.82 -0.53
C ARG A 66 -0.76 19.95 -1.11
N THR A 67 0.27 19.73 -0.29
CA THR A 67 1.67 19.77 -0.72
C THR A 67 2.02 18.63 -1.68
N LEU A 68 1.53 17.40 -1.42
CA LEU A 68 1.72 16.24 -2.28
C LEU A 68 1.13 16.48 -3.67
N ARG A 69 -0.03 17.12 -3.76
CA ARG A 69 -0.65 17.43 -5.06
C ARG A 69 0.25 18.28 -5.94
N THR A 70 0.94 19.27 -5.38
CA THR A 70 1.91 20.09 -6.14
C THR A 70 3.14 19.27 -6.53
N ARG A 71 3.65 18.41 -5.64
CA ARG A 71 4.79 17.52 -5.95
C ARG A 71 4.47 16.51 -7.07
N ARG A 72 3.21 16.14 -7.25
CA ARG A 72 2.77 15.23 -8.32
C ARG A 72 2.88 15.83 -9.71
N GLU A 73 2.85 17.15 -9.85
CA GLU A 73 2.92 17.83 -11.15
C GLU A 73 4.27 17.57 -11.85
N THR A 74 5.33 17.30 -11.08
CA THR A 74 6.66 16.97 -11.59
C THR A 74 6.96 15.46 -11.55
N TYR A 75 5.97 14.62 -11.22
CA TYR A 75 6.17 13.17 -11.13
C TYR A 75 6.36 12.52 -12.50
N VAL A 76 7.32 11.60 -12.59
CA VAL A 76 7.64 10.92 -13.85
C VAL A 76 6.87 9.62 -13.96
N GLY A 77 5.86 9.61 -14.83
CA GLY A 77 5.03 8.43 -15.13
C GLY A 77 3.73 8.38 -14.33
N PRO A 78 3.04 7.23 -14.32
CA PRO A 78 1.83 7.03 -13.52
C PRO A 78 2.14 7.16 -12.03
N TRP A 79 1.23 7.80 -11.28
CA TRP A 79 1.28 7.87 -9.82
C TRP A 79 0.33 6.84 -9.22
N LEU A 80 0.83 5.99 -8.32
CA LEU A 80 0.00 5.09 -7.54
C LEU A 80 0.20 5.32 -6.04
N PRO A 81 -0.84 5.07 -5.22
CA PRO A 81 -0.69 4.98 -3.77
C PRO A 81 0.34 3.92 -3.40
N GLU A 82 1.16 4.17 -2.39
CA GLU A 82 2.15 3.21 -1.89
C GLU A 82 1.46 1.94 -1.37
N PRO A 83 1.81 0.74 -1.85
CA PRO A 83 1.23 -0.50 -1.38
C PRO A 83 1.63 -0.82 0.06
N LEU A 84 0.73 -1.49 0.78
CA LEU A 84 0.92 -1.99 2.13
C LEU A 84 0.74 -3.50 2.12
N LEU A 85 1.64 -4.25 2.76
CA LEU A 85 1.41 -5.67 3.06
C LEU A 85 0.22 -5.81 4.00
N THR A 86 -0.73 -6.68 3.62
CA THR A 86 -1.86 -7.08 4.47
C THR A 86 -1.89 -8.60 4.60
N GLY A 87 -2.83 -9.12 5.40
CA GLY A 87 -2.99 -10.54 5.62
C GLY A 87 -1.91 -11.15 6.54
N PRO A 88 -1.77 -12.50 6.54
CA PRO A 88 -0.96 -13.22 7.52
C PRO A 88 0.54 -12.93 7.45
N ASP A 89 1.00 -12.35 6.35
CA ASP A 89 2.42 -12.08 6.10
C ASP A 89 2.87 -10.66 6.47
N ALA A 90 1.98 -9.83 7.04
CA ALA A 90 2.32 -8.51 7.56
C ALA A 90 3.15 -8.65 8.85
N ALA A 91 4.45 -8.38 8.78
CA ALA A 91 5.34 -8.47 9.93
C ALA A 91 5.13 -7.28 10.88
N GLY A 92 4.64 -7.56 12.09
CA GLY A 92 4.64 -6.63 13.21
C GLY A 92 3.35 -5.82 13.37
N GLY A 93 2.51 -6.24 14.31
CA GLY A 93 1.75 -5.35 15.20
C GLY A 93 0.85 -4.31 14.56
N VAL A 94 0.43 -4.56 13.34
CA VAL A 94 -0.47 -3.69 12.60
C VAL A 94 -1.75 -4.52 12.39
N GLU A 95 -2.63 -4.50 13.40
CA GLU A 95 -4.09 -4.71 13.24
C GLU A 95 -4.72 -3.64 12.30
N LEU A 96 -3.92 -2.98 11.46
CA LEU A 96 -4.38 -1.98 10.52
C LEU A 96 -4.81 -2.70 9.26
N ALA A 97 -6.11 -2.94 9.27
CA ALA A 97 -6.97 -2.94 8.12
C ALA A 97 -6.81 -4.14 7.18
N GLU A 98 -7.49 -5.21 7.57
CA GLU A 98 -8.12 -6.13 6.61
C GLU A 98 -9.00 -5.39 5.57
N ASP A 99 -9.38 -4.13 5.84
CA ASP A 99 -10.32 -3.34 5.03
C ASP A 99 -9.70 -2.28 4.09
N VAL A 100 -8.37 -2.08 4.08
CA VAL A 100 -7.76 -1.09 3.18
C VAL A 100 -7.70 -1.67 1.77
N SER A 101 -8.36 -1.01 0.80
CA SER A 101 -8.41 -1.45 -0.59
C SER A 101 -7.53 -0.58 -1.49
N MET A 102 -6.55 -1.17 -2.18
CA MET A 102 -5.71 -0.45 -3.16
C MET A 102 -6.57 0.26 -4.21
N ALA A 103 -7.58 -0.44 -4.71
CA ALA A 103 -8.42 0.12 -5.76
C ALA A 103 -9.23 1.33 -5.27
N MET A 104 -9.69 1.31 -4.01
CA MET A 104 -10.30 2.48 -3.39
C MET A 104 -9.31 3.63 -3.26
N LEU A 105 -8.07 3.37 -2.81
CA LEU A 105 -7.00 4.39 -2.75
C LEU A 105 -6.78 5.03 -4.13
N VAL A 106 -6.68 4.21 -5.18
CA VAL A 106 -6.51 4.68 -6.56
C VAL A 106 -7.70 5.54 -7.01
N VAL A 107 -8.94 5.17 -6.69
CA VAL A 107 -10.12 5.98 -7.03
C VAL A 107 -10.11 7.31 -6.26
N MET A 108 -9.74 7.27 -4.98
CA MET A 108 -9.63 8.46 -4.14
C MET A 108 -8.56 9.43 -4.67
N GLU A 109 -7.60 8.99 -5.48
CA GLU A 109 -6.67 9.87 -6.24
C GLU A 109 -7.34 10.86 -7.18
N THR A 110 -8.60 10.65 -7.52
CA THR A 110 -9.39 11.58 -8.33
C THR A 110 -10.12 12.66 -7.53
N LEU A 111 -10.19 12.52 -6.19
CA LEU A 111 -10.90 13.44 -5.31
C LEU A 111 -10.06 14.68 -4.98
N THR A 112 -10.72 15.81 -4.74
CA THR A 112 -10.06 16.96 -4.10
C THR A 112 -9.65 16.62 -2.65
N PRO A 113 -8.67 17.32 -2.06
CA PRO A 113 -8.21 17.00 -0.70
C PRO A 113 -9.33 16.99 0.36
N ILE A 114 -10.30 17.89 0.23
CA ILE A 114 -11.45 17.94 1.15
C ILE A 114 -12.42 16.80 0.87
N GLU A 115 -12.75 16.53 -0.40
CA GLU A 115 -13.63 15.39 -0.74
C GLU A 115 -13.05 14.08 -0.21
N ARG A 116 -11.74 13.86 -0.36
CA ARG A 116 -11.08 12.69 0.23
C ARG A 116 -11.19 12.66 1.74
N ALA A 117 -10.85 13.75 2.43
CA ALA A 117 -10.92 13.79 3.88
C ALA A 117 -12.34 13.49 4.40
N VAL A 118 -13.37 14.07 3.77
CA VAL A 118 -14.77 13.81 4.12
C VAL A 118 -15.16 12.37 3.81
N PHE A 119 -14.78 11.84 2.64
CA PHE A 119 -15.09 10.47 2.24
C PHE A 119 -14.45 9.45 3.19
N VAL A 120 -13.15 9.59 3.48
CA VAL A 120 -12.42 8.71 4.40
C VAL A 120 -13.06 8.74 5.79
N LEU A 121 -13.23 9.91 6.39
CA LEU A 121 -13.80 10.00 7.74
C LEU A 121 -15.24 9.49 7.80
N ARG A 122 -16.06 9.76 6.78
CA ARG A 122 -17.48 9.37 6.80
C ARG A 122 -17.72 7.92 6.39
N GLU A 123 -17.22 7.53 5.23
CA GLU A 123 -17.57 6.26 4.58
C GLU A 123 -16.65 5.12 5.02
N VAL A 124 -15.37 5.39 5.32
CA VAL A 124 -14.42 4.36 5.78
C VAL A 124 -14.48 4.21 7.30
N PHE A 125 -14.51 5.33 8.03
CA PHE A 125 -14.43 5.30 9.51
C PHE A 125 -15.74 5.61 10.24
N GLY A 126 -16.81 5.94 9.53
CA GLY A 126 -18.14 6.11 10.12
C GLY A 126 -18.32 7.34 11.02
N PHE A 127 -17.41 8.33 10.98
CA PHE A 127 -17.52 9.53 11.82
C PHE A 127 -18.81 10.32 11.52
N PRO A 128 -19.47 10.89 12.54
CA PRO A 128 -20.63 11.74 12.33
C PRO A 128 -20.22 13.07 11.68
N TYR A 129 -21.13 13.65 10.91
CA TYR A 129 -20.85 14.90 10.18
C TYR A 129 -20.45 16.07 11.10
N THR A 130 -20.94 16.10 12.33
CA THR A 130 -20.58 17.08 13.37
C THR A 130 -19.10 17.02 13.72
N GLU A 131 -18.54 15.82 13.91
CA GLU A 131 -17.12 15.63 14.20
C GLU A 131 -16.25 15.95 12.99
N ILE A 132 -16.68 15.57 11.79
CA ILE A 132 -15.98 15.90 10.55
C ILE A 132 -15.97 17.42 10.31
N ALA A 133 -17.10 18.09 10.58
CA ALA A 133 -17.23 19.55 10.52
C ALA A 133 -16.24 20.25 11.46
N ALA A 134 -16.13 19.78 12.71
CA ALA A 134 -15.13 20.28 13.66
C ALA A 134 -13.70 19.98 13.20
N ALA A 135 -13.44 18.81 12.62
CA ALA A 135 -12.12 18.45 12.11
C ALA A 135 -11.66 19.33 10.96
N LEU A 136 -12.57 19.63 10.03
CA LEU A 136 -12.29 20.41 8.82
C LEU A 136 -12.53 21.91 8.97
N GLU A 137 -12.99 22.37 10.15
CA GLU A 137 -13.36 23.77 10.43
C GLU A 137 -14.38 24.31 9.42
N ARG A 138 -15.46 23.54 9.22
CA ARG A 138 -16.55 23.85 8.30
C ARG A 138 -17.91 23.63 8.95
N GLY A 139 -18.96 24.24 8.39
CA GLY A 139 -20.33 23.95 8.80
C GLY A 139 -20.77 22.55 8.37
N GLU A 140 -21.56 21.88 9.21
CA GLU A 140 -22.09 20.54 8.94
C GLU A 140 -22.84 20.42 7.60
N PRO A 141 -23.69 21.39 7.18
CA PRO A 141 -24.35 21.32 5.88
C PRO A 141 -23.36 21.26 4.70
N ALA A 142 -22.26 22.00 4.80
CA ALA A 142 -21.21 21.99 3.77
C ALA A 142 -20.48 20.64 3.72
N VAL A 143 -20.22 20.02 4.88
CA VAL A 143 -19.62 18.68 4.94
C VAL A 143 -20.54 17.64 4.31
N ARG A 144 -21.84 17.67 4.58
CA ARG A 144 -22.83 16.76 3.96
C ARG A 144 -22.84 16.88 2.44
N GLN A 145 -22.81 18.11 1.92
CA GLN A 145 -22.73 18.34 0.48
C GLN A 145 -21.42 17.81 -0.13
N VAL A 146 -20.29 17.99 0.54
CA VAL A 146 -19.01 17.42 0.10
C VAL A 146 -19.06 15.89 0.13
N ALA A 147 -19.64 15.28 1.17
CA ALA A 147 -19.77 13.83 1.29
C ALA A 147 -20.57 13.24 0.12
N HIS A 148 -21.69 13.88 -0.23
CA HIS A 148 -22.50 13.48 -1.38
C HIS A 148 -21.67 13.49 -2.68
N ARG A 149 -21.00 14.60 -2.97
CA ARG A 149 -20.17 14.74 -4.18
C ARG A 149 -19.02 13.74 -4.21
N ALA A 150 -18.33 13.56 -3.09
CA ALA A 150 -17.25 12.58 -2.99
C ALA A 150 -17.75 11.16 -3.27
N ARG A 151 -18.92 10.80 -2.72
CA ARG A 151 -19.57 9.51 -2.97
C ARG A 151 -19.93 9.33 -4.45
N GLU A 152 -20.52 10.33 -5.09
CA GLU A 152 -20.82 10.29 -6.53
C GLU A 152 -19.56 10.12 -7.38
N HIS A 153 -18.49 10.86 -7.08
CA HIS A 153 -17.21 10.77 -7.78
C HIS A 153 -16.58 9.37 -7.67
N VAL A 154 -16.65 8.75 -6.49
CA VAL A 154 -16.16 7.39 -6.24
C VAL A 154 -17.04 6.36 -6.95
N GLN A 155 -18.37 6.45 -6.82
CA GLN A 155 -19.29 5.50 -7.44
C GLN A 155 -19.20 5.50 -8.97
N ALA A 156 -19.02 6.68 -9.58
CA ALA A 156 -18.83 6.82 -11.02
C ALA A 156 -17.55 6.13 -11.54
N ARG A 157 -16.59 5.85 -10.65
CA ARG A 157 -15.28 5.24 -10.95
C ARG A 157 -15.07 3.93 -10.20
N ARG A 158 -16.14 3.38 -9.62
CA ARG A 158 -16.06 2.19 -8.79
C ARG A 158 -15.59 1.03 -9.66
N PRO A 159 -14.48 0.37 -9.29
CA PRO A 159 -14.01 -0.77 -10.04
C PRO A 159 -14.99 -1.94 -9.93
N ARG A 160 -15.07 -2.74 -10.99
CA ARG A 160 -15.79 -4.01 -11.00
C ARG A 160 -14.74 -5.09 -10.80
N PHE A 161 -14.75 -5.74 -9.65
CA PHE A 161 -13.86 -6.86 -9.38
C PHE A 161 -14.64 -8.08 -8.93
N ASP A 162 -14.02 -9.22 -9.14
CA ASP A 162 -14.50 -10.47 -8.57
C ASP A 162 -14.50 -10.37 -7.04
N THR A 163 -15.55 -10.91 -6.42
CA THR A 163 -15.73 -10.85 -4.96
C THR A 163 -15.26 -12.12 -4.26
N ASP A 164 -15.11 -13.23 -5.00
CA ASP A 164 -14.64 -14.52 -4.49
C ASP A 164 -13.10 -14.52 -4.33
N PRO A 165 -12.58 -14.59 -3.09
CA PRO A 165 -11.14 -14.59 -2.84
C PRO A 165 -10.41 -15.81 -3.42
N GLU A 166 -11.04 -16.99 -3.43
CA GLU A 166 -10.43 -18.21 -3.94
C GLU A 166 -10.29 -18.15 -5.46
N GLN A 167 -11.33 -17.68 -6.14
CA GLN A 167 -11.29 -17.46 -7.58
C GLN A 167 -10.22 -16.43 -7.96
N ARG A 168 -10.17 -15.29 -7.26
CA ARG A 168 -9.14 -14.25 -7.49
C ARG A 168 -7.74 -14.84 -7.34
N ARG A 169 -7.49 -15.59 -6.27
CA ARG A 169 -6.19 -16.23 -6.02
C ARG A 169 -5.82 -17.21 -7.12
N ALA A 170 -6.74 -18.09 -7.54
CA ALA A 170 -6.48 -19.07 -8.59
C ALA A 170 -6.15 -18.40 -9.95
N VAL A 171 -6.83 -17.31 -10.29
CA VAL A 171 -6.54 -16.52 -11.50
C VAL A 171 -5.17 -15.84 -11.39
N THR A 172 -4.86 -15.24 -10.23
CA THR A 172 -3.55 -14.64 -9.98
C THR A 172 -2.42 -15.66 -10.08
N GLU A 173 -2.53 -16.83 -9.46
CA GLU A 173 -1.51 -17.89 -9.52
C GLU A 173 -1.28 -18.39 -10.95
N ARG A 174 -2.36 -18.57 -11.73
CA ARG A 174 -2.25 -18.89 -13.17
C ARG A 174 -1.51 -17.81 -13.95
N PHE A 175 -1.85 -16.54 -13.72
CA PHE A 175 -1.19 -15.40 -14.37
C PHE A 175 0.31 -15.32 -14.01
N LEU A 176 0.65 -15.51 -12.74
CA LEU A 176 2.05 -15.49 -12.28
C LEU A 176 2.86 -16.62 -12.91
N ARG A 177 2.31 -17.84 -12.98
CA ARG A 177 2.96 -18.97 -13.65
C ARG A 177 3.22 -18.69 -15.14
N ALA A 178 2.19 -18.25 -15.86
CA ALA A 178 2.32 -17.94 -17.29
C ALA A 178 3.35 -16.81 -17.54
N THR A 179 3.41 -15.83 -16.64
CA THR A 179 4.42 -14.76 -16.69
C THR A 179 5.83 -15.29 -16.47
N ALA A 180 6.03 -16.13 -15.45
CA ALA A 180 7.33 -16.69 -15.10
C ALA A 180 7.90 -17.59 -16.22
N GLU A 181 7.03 -18.36 -16.88
CA GLU A 181 7.40 -19.25 -17.99
C GLU A 181 7.52 -18.52 -19.34
N GLY A 182 7.08 -17.25 -19.42
CA GLY A 182 7.02 -16.50 -20.67
C GLY A 182 6.01 -17.09 -21.67
N ASP A 183 4.99 -17.80 -21.19
CA ASP A 183 3.97 -18.44 -22.03
C ASP A 183 2.92 -17.42 -22.48
N LEU A 184 3.11 -16.91 -23.71
CA LEU A 184 2.19 -15.96 -24.31
C LEU A 184 0.78 -16.54 -24.51
N ALA A 185 0.65 -17.83 -24.85
CA ALA A 185 -0.65 -18.44 -25.09
C ALA A 185 -1.46 -18.52 -23.78
N ALA A 186 -0.84 -19.00 -22.70
CA ALA A 186 -1.47 -19.02 -21.39
C ALA A 186 -1.80 -17.61 -20.86
N LEU A 187 -0.96 -16.61 -21.16
CA LEU A 187 -1.25 -15.21 -20.84
C LEU A 187 -2.51 -14.72 -21.57
N MET A 188 -2.68 -15.05 -22.85
CA MET A 188 -3.87 -14.63 -23.62
C MET A 188 -5.17 -15.24 -23.10
N GLU A 189 -5.13 -16.40 -22.42
CA GLU A 189 -6.30 -17.01 -21.81
C GLU A 189 -6.72 -16.37 -20.48
N VAL A 190 -5.75 -15.86 -19.71
CA VAL A 190 -5.95 -15.32 -18.36
C VAL A 190 -6.12 -13.79 -18.34
N LEU A 191 -5.56 -13.08 -19.32
CA LEU A 191 -5.69 -11.62 -19.44
C LEU A 191 -7.07 -11.24 -20.00
N ALA A 192 -7.69 -10.21 -19.43
CA ALA A 192 -8.85 -9.57 -20.04
C ALA A 192 -8.45 -8.88 -21.34
N PRO A 193 -9.31 -8.83 -22.38
CA PRO A 193 -8.97 -8.21 -23.66
C PRO A 193 -8.47 -6.77 -23.55
N ASP A 194 -9.05 -6.00 -22.62
CA ASP A 194 -8.79 -4.60 -22.33
C ASP A 194 -7.92 -4.38 -21.09
N VAL A 195 -7.18 -5.41 -20.64
CA VAL A 195 -6.31 -5.35 -19.46
C VAL A 195 -5.39 -4.12 -19.52
N VAL A 196 -5.23 -3.46 -18.37
CA VAL A 196 -4.35 -2.30 -18.23
C VAL A 196 -3.23 -2.60 -17.25
N MET A 197 -1.98 -2.50 -17.70
CA MET A 197 -0.80 -2.55 -16.84
C MET A 197 -0.27 -1.14 -16.58
N VAL A 198 -0.17 -0.76 -15.32
CA VAL A 198 0.35 0.52 -14.84
C VAL A 198 1.63 0.26 -14.06
N ASN A 199 2.70 0.98 -14.39
CA ASN A 199 3.99 0.88 -13.70
C ASN A 199 4.31 2.21 -13.03
N ASP A 200 4.27 2.25 -11.71
CA ASP A 200 4.80 3.37 -10.93
C ASP A 200 6.30 3.14 -10.70
N THR A 201 7.12 3.99 -11.31
CA THR A 201 8.59 3.96 -11.17
C THR A 201 9.16 5.23 -10.56
N GLY A 202 8.39 6.32 -10.49
CA GLY A 202 8.88 7.65 -10.17
C GLY A 202 10.09 8.11 -11.00
N GLY A 203 10.33 7.52 -12.18
CA GLY A 203 11.53 7.75 -12.99
C GLY A 203 12.82 7.09 -12.46
N LYS A 204 12.74 6.28 -11.39
CA LYS A 204 13.88 5.64 -10.71
C LYS A 204 14.13 4.20 -11.13
N ALA A 205 13.21 3.60 -11.89
CA ALA A 205 13.31 2.24 -12.41
C ALA A 205 12.95 2.18 -13.90
N ARG A 206 13.50 1.20 -14.60
CA ARG A 206 13.20 0.97 -16.02
C ARG A 206 11.89 0.19 -16.15
N ALA A 207 10.82 0.85 -16.57
CA ALA A 207 9.54 0.22 -16.94
C ALA A 207 8.81 1.08 -17.99
N ALA A 208 7.67 0.58 -18.48
CA ALA A 208 6.80 1.35 -19.36
C ALA A 208 6.32 2.63 -18.66
N ARG A 209 6.64 3.80 -19.24
CA ARG A 209 6.29 5.13 -18.67
C ARG A 209 4.83 5.52 -18.88
N ARG A 210 4.11 4.80 -19.73
CA ARG A 210 2.68 4.98 -19.99
C ARG A 210 1.98 3.66 -19.71
N PRO A 211 0.69 3.67 -19.31
CA PRO A 211 -0.08 2.45 -19.19
C PRO A 211 0.01 1.60 -20.46
N VAL A 212 0.25 0.31 -20.30
CA VAL A 212 0.22 -0.67 -21.40
C VAL A 212 -1.19 -1.23 -21.44
N ILE A 213 -1.86 -1.10 -22.58
CA ILE A 213 -3.30 -1.40 -22.72
C ILE A 213 -3.49 -2.55 -23.70
N GLY A 214 -4.32 -3.50 -23.32
CA GLY A 214 -4.75 -4.63 -24.13
C GLY A 214 -3.92 -5.90 -23.90
N ALA A 215 -4.59 -7.05 -23.93
CA ALA A 215 -4.01 -8.36 -23.62
C ALA A 215 -2.74 -8.65 -24.41
N ASP A 216 -2.77 -8.38 -25.72
CA ASP A 216 -1.66 -8.64 -26.63
C ASP A 216 -0.41 -7.79 -26.30
N ASN A 217 -0.60 -6.50 -26.00
CA ASN A 217 0.50 -5.60 -25.63
C ASN A 217 1.08 -5.95 -24.26
N VAL A 218 0.22 -6.25 -23.28
CA VAL A 218 0.64 -6.65 -21.93
C VAL A 218 1.35 -8.00 -21.97
N GLY A 219 0.80 -9.00 -22.66
CA GLY A 219 1.39 -10.32 -22.81
C GLY A 219 2.78 -10.27 -23.45
N ARG A 220 2.92 -9.57 -24.59
CA ARG A 220 4.24 -9.40 -25.23
C ARG A 220 5.23 -8.61 -24.38
N PHE A 221 4.75 -7.62 -23.63
CA PHE A 221 5.61 -6.87 -22.71
C PHE A 221 6.20 -7.80 -21.64
N LEU A 222 5.37 -8.63 -21.00
CA LEU A 222 5.79 -9.59 -19.97
C LEU A 222 6.72 -10.67 -20.54
N CYS A 223 6.35 -11.34 -21.64
CA CYS A 223 7.20 -12.33 -22.30
C CYS A 223 8.54 -11.72 -22.74
N GLY A 224 8.53 -10.46 -23.19
CA GLY A 224 9.74 -9.75 -23.56
C GLY A 224 10.71 -9.53 -22.39
N LEU A 225 10.22 -9.36 -21.16
CA LEU A 225 11.08 -9.24 -19.98
C LEU A 225 11.81 -10.56 -19.71
N VAL A 226 11.10 -11.69 -19.81
CA VAL A 226 11.68 -13.04 -19.67
C VAL A 226 12.71 -13.29 -20.78
N ALA A 227 12.33 -13.06 -22.04
CA ALA A 227 13.19 -13.32 -23.20
C ALA A 227 14.48 -12.49 -23.21
N ARG A 228 14.49 -11.32 -22.54
CA ARG A 228 15.69 -10.46 -22.39
C ARG A 228 16.50 -10.75 -21.13
N GLY A 229 16.14 -11.77 -20.35
CA GLY A 229 16.78 -12.10 -19.07
C GLY A 229 16.53 -11.05 -17.98
N GLU A 230 15.60 -10.10 -18.16
CA GLU A 230 15.32 -9.05 -17.16
C GLU A 230 14.65 -9.61 -15.89
N MET A 231 14.22 -10.87 -15.92
CA MET A 231 13.67 -11.62 -14.79
C MET A 231 14.69 -12.55 -14.12
N GLU A 232 15.90 -12.68 -14.67
CA GLU A 232 16.94 -13.52 -14.07
C GLU A 232 17.37 -12.96 -12.71
N GLY A 233 17.52 -13.85 -11.73
CA GLY A 233 17.92 -13.49 -10.37
C GLY A 233 16.80 -12.90 -9.50
N TYR A 234 15.58 -12.74 -10.03
CA TYR A 234 14.43 -12.41 -9.19
C TYR A 234 13.96 -13.63 -8.40
N ARG A 235 13.64 -13.41 -7.13
CA ARG A 235 12.77 -14.29 -6.35
C ARG A 235 11.41 -13.63 -6.26
N PHE A 236 10.36 -14.30 -6.67
CA PHE A 236 8.98 -13.82 -6.54
C PHE A 236 8.22 -14.65 -5.50
N GLU A 237 7.42 -13.98 -4.68
CA GLU A 237 6.53 -14.63 -3.72
C GLU A 237 5.14 -14.00 -3.82
N TYR A 238 4.12 -14.83 -3.67
CA TYR A 238 2.76 -14.34 -3.47
C TYR A 238 2.69 -13.49 -2.21
N ALA A 239 1.92 -12.41 -2.27
CA ALA A 239 1.61 -11.58 -1.13
C ALA A 239 0.20 -11.02 -1.25
N GLU A 240 -0.40 -10.68 -0.12
CA GLU A 240 -1.58 -9.83 -0.09
C GLU A 240 -1.15 -8.38 0.15
N LEU A 241 -1.60 -7.50 -0.74
CA LEU A 241 -1.27 -6.08 -0.71
C LEU A 241 -2.58 -5.30 -0.70
N ASN A 242 -2.85 -4.55 0.38
CA ASN A 242 -4.08 -3.78 0.56
C ASN A 242 -5.35 -4.61 0.22
N GLY A 243 -5.47 -5.80 0.82
CA GLY A 243 -6.61 -6.70 0.63
C GLY A 243 -6.69 -7.34 -0.76
N ALA A 244 -5.62 -7.24 -1.57
CA ALA A 244 -5.59 -7.75 -2.93
C ALA A 244 -4.46 -8.76 -3.18
N PRO A 245 -4.72 -9.86 -3.92
CA PRO A 245 -3.69 -10.74 -4.42
C PRO A 245 -2.63 -9.98 -5.20
N GLY A 246 -1.38 -10.27 -4.88
CA GLY A 246 -0.23 -9.64 -5.48
C GLY A 246 0.99 -10.52 -5.43
N VAL A 247 2.10 -9.93 -5.86
CA VAL A 247 3.41 -10.53 -5.87
C VAL A 247 4.44 -9.51 -5.40
N VAL A 248 5.42 -9.99 -4.65
CA VAL A 248 6.60 -9.23 -4.25
C VAL A 248 7.82 -9.90 -4.87
N GLY A 249 8.73 -9.08 -5.40
CA GLY A 249 9.91 -9.52 -6.12
C GLY A 249 11.18 -8.92 -5.53
N TRP A 250 12.16 -9.77 -5.23
CA TRP A 250 13.48 -9.37 -4.77
C TRP A 250 14.53 -9.63 -5.83
N LEU A 251 15.41 -8.66 -6.05
CA LEU A 251 16.59 -8.80 -6.89
C LEU A 251 17.84 -8.57 -6.04
N GLY A 252 18.75 -9.54 -6.00
CA GLY A 252 19.95 -9.46 -5.17
C GLY A 252 19.65 -9.28 -3.67
N GLY A 253 18.55 -9.87 -3.18
CA GLY A 253 18.10 -9.76 -1.79
C GLY A 253 17.40 -8.45 -1.41
N ARG A 254 17.29 -7.49 -2.34
CA ARG A 254 16.57 -6.23 -2.12
C ARG A 254 15.19 -6.29 -2.77
N LEU A 255 14.16 -5.83 -2.05
CA LEU A 255 12.83 -5.67 -2.61
C LEU A 255 12.90 -4.67 -3.77
N ASP A 256 12.49 -5.11 -4.96
CA ASP A 256 12.59 -4.32 -6.19
C ASP A 256 11.21 -4.02 -6.80
N VAL A 257 10.27 -4.94 -6.63
CA VAL A 257 8.92 -4.79 -7.17
C VAL A 257 7.87 -5.33 -6.20
N ALA A 258 6.77 -4.60 -6.10
CA ALA A 258 5.49 -5.14 -5.65
C ALA A 258 4.51 -5.02 -6.81
N ALA A 259 3.58 -5.95 -6.96
CA ALA A 259 2.53 -5.81 -7.96
C ALA A 259 1.20 -6.37 -7.44
N ILE A 260 0.11 -5.66 -7.73
CA ILE A 260 -1.26 -6.07 -7.44
C ILE A 260 -1.93 -6.53 -8.73
N VAL A 261 -2.65 -7.64 -8.63
CA VAL A 261 -3.40 -8.24 -9.73
C VAL A 261 -4.89 -8.10 -9.44
N GLU A 262 -5.54 -7.21 -10.18
CA GLU A 262 -6.98 -7.02 -10.09
C GLU A 262 -7.68 -7.86 -11.15
N THR A 263 -8.72 -8.58 -10.74
CA THR A 263 -9.44 -9.53 -11.59
C THR A 263 -10.90 -9.15 -11.73
N GLU A 264 -11.44 -9.38 -12.93
CA GLU A 264 -12.83 -9.16 -13.28
C GLU A 264 -13.29 -10.30 -14.21
N ASN A 265 -14.42 -10.92 -13.90
CA ASN A 265 -15.00 -12.04 -14.65
C ASN A 265 -14.02 -13.21 -14.84
N GLY A 266 -13.24 -13.53 -13.81
CA GLY A 266 -12.28 -14.63 -13.81
C GLY A 266 -11.03 -14.39 -14.68
N ARG A 267 -10.76 -13.13 -15.06
CA ARG A 267 -9.60 -12.72 -15.85
C ARG A 267 -8.89 -11.54 -15.19
N VAL A 268 -7.60 -11.37 -15.49
CA VAL A 268 -6.82 -10.22 -15.03
C VAL A 268 -7.23 -8.98 -15.82
N ALA A 269 -7.85 -8.02 -15.14
CA ALA A 269 -8.33 -6.77 -15.72
C ALA A 269 -7.32 -5.62 -15.51
N ARG A 270 -6.54 -5.66 -14.43
CA ARG A 270 -5.54 -4.63 -14.16
C ARG A 270 -4.31 -5.17 -13.44
N LEU A 271 -3.16 -4.62 -13.78
CA LEU A 271 -1.88 -4.87 -13.14
C LEU A 271 -1.32 -3.55 -12.63
N LEU A 272 -1.11 -3.44 -11.32
CA LEU A 272 -0.50 -2.27 -10.69
C LEU A 272 0.88 -2.68 -10.19
N ALA A 273 1.93 -2.28 -10.90
CA ALA A 273 3.32 -2.58 -10.53
C ALA A 273 3.99 -1.36 -9.91
N PHE A 274 4.64 -1.57 -8.77
CA PHE A 274 5.35 -0.57 -7.98
C PHE A 274 6.83 -0.91 -8.00
N ARG A 275 7.63 -0.07 -8.66
CA ARG A 275 9.10 -0.19 -8.75
C ARG A 275 9.81 1.10 -8.36
N ASN A 276 9.08 2.10 -7.87
CA ASN A 276 9.68 3.24 -7.20
C ASN A 276 10.15 2.79 -5.81
N PRO A 277 11.46 2.80 -5.50
CA PRO A 277 11.96 2.35 -4.19
C PRO A 277 11.40 3.18 -3.02
N ASP A 278 11.04 4.45 -3.24
CA ASP A 278 10.41 5.30 -2.23
C ASP A 278 8.97 4.88 -1.91
N ARG A 279 8.38 3.99 -2.72
CA ARG A 279 6.99 3.48 -2.62
C ARG A 279 6.95 2.01 -2.21
N LEU A 280 8.03 1.48 -1.64
CA LEU A 280 8.10 0.08 -1.22
C LEU A 280 8.31 -0.06 0.29
N THR A 281 8.21 1.02 1.06
CA THR A 281 8.46 1.01 2.51
C THR A 281 7.39 0.23 3.25
N GLY A 282 6.13 0.28 2.78
CA GLY A 282 5.00 -0.49 3.28
C GLY A 282 5.01 -1.99 2.96
N VAL A 283 5.97 -2.46 2.16
CA VAL A 283 6.05 -3.85 1.67
C VAL A 283 7.27 -4.58 2.23
N ASN A 284 7.92 -4.00 3.24
CA ASN A 284 9.11 -4.60 3.81
C ASN A 284 8.77 -5.82 4.68
N ARG A 285 8.73 -7.01 4.07
CA ARG A 285 8.83 -8.28 4.82
C ARG A 285 10.19 -8.33 5.50
N VAL A 286 10.25 -8.77 6.76
CA VAL A 286 11.50 -9.34 7.27
C VAL A 286 11.88 -10.45 6.29
N PRO A 287 13.01 -10.38 5.59
CA PRO A 287 13.37 -11.41 4.63
C PRO A 287 13.42 -12.74 5.38
N LEU A 288 12.61 -13.72 4.96
CA LEU A 288 12.78 -15.09 5.42
C LEU A 288 14.25 -15.45 5.14
N ARG A 289 14.99 -15.75 6.21
CA ARG A 289 16.33 -16.31 6.09
C ARG A 289 16.24 -17.47 5.08
N PRO A 290 17.16 -17.57 4.12
CA PRO A 290 17.14 -18.69 3.18
C PRO A 290 17.12 -19.99 3.98
N ALA A 291 16.14 -20.85 3.69
CA ALA A 291 16.11 -22.20 4.24
C ALA A 291 17.38 -22.91 3.77
N GLY A 292 18.33 -23.13 4.70
CA GLY A 292 19.56 -23.85 4.40
C GLY A 292 20.85 -23.34 5.03
N MET A 293 20.87 -22.23 5.78
CA MET A 293 22.03 -21.89 6.60
C MET A 293 21.80 -22.41 8.01
N ALA A 294 22.20 -23.66 8.27
CA ALA A 294 22.32 -24.18 9.62
C ALA A 294 23.25 -23.27 10.43
N ASP A 295 22.88 -22.98 11.68
CA ASP A 295 23.78 -22.37 12.64
C ASP A 295 25.04 -23.23 12.70
N ILE A 296 26.16 -22.71 12.18
CA ILE A 296 27.46 -23.18 12.61
C ILE A 296 27.65 -22.59 14.00
N ASP A 297 26.98 -23.23 14.95
CA ASP A 297 27.40 -23.25 16.33
C ASP A 297 28.80 -23.83 16.31
N THR A 298 29.80 -22.95 16.32
CA THR A 298 31.18 -23.38 16.45
C THR A 298 31.32 -23.76 17.91
N PRO A 299 31.54 -25.04 18.26
CA PRO A 299 31.87 -25.36 19.63
C PRO A 299 33.18 -24.64 19.92
N ASP A 300 33.19 -23.85 21.00
CA ASP A 300 34.43 -23.36 21.62
C ASP A 300 35.23 -24.58 22.07
N ALA A 301 36.00 -25.12 21.11
CA ALA A 301 36.97 -26.16 21.33
C ALA A 301 38.06 -25.56 22.21
N GLY A 302 38.04 -25.96 23.48
CA GLY A 302 39.00 -25.56 24.49
C GLY A 302 40.42 -25.52 23.95
N ARG A 303 41.08 -24.38 24.18
CA ARG A 303 42.53 -24.31 24.11
C ARG A 303 43.13 -24.80 25.44
N PRO A 304 44.19 -25.62 25.37
CA PRO A 304 44.79 -26.22 26.54
C PRO A 304 45.62 -25.21 27.32
N GLU A 305 45.70 -25.46 28.62
CA GLU A 305 46.73 -24.93 29.51
C GLU A 305 48.12 -25.20 28.93
N THR A 306 48.96 -24.17 28.87
CA THR A 306 50.40 -24.33 28.98
C THR A 306 50.92 -23.34 30.01
N GLU A 307 51.33 -23.94 31.13
CA GLU A 307 52.19 -23.43 32.18
C GLU A 307 53.53 -22.86 31.65
N THR A 308 53.91 -21.73 32.25
CA THR A 308 55.24 -21.41 32.82
C THR A 308 56.47 -21.30 31.90
N PHE A 309 57.04 -20.09 31.77
CA PHE A 309 58.37 -19.77 32.36
C PHE A 309 58.75 -18.28 32.26
N ARG A 310 59.19 -17.73 33.41
CA ARG A 310 59.89 -16.46 33.73
C ARG A 310 59.11 -15.15 33.76
#